data_AF-A0A4S8MCC6-F1
#
_entry.id   AF-A0A4S8MCC6-F1
#
_cell.length_a   1.000
_cell.length_b   1.000
_cell.length_c   1.000
_cell.angle_alpha   90.00
_cell.angle_beta   90.00
_cell.angle_gamma   90.00
#
_symmetry.space_group_name_H-M   'P 1'
#
loop_
_entity.id
_entity.type
_entity.pdbx_description
1 polymer ?
#
loop_
_entity_poly.entity_id
_entity_poly.type
_entity_poly.pdbx_seq_one_letter_code
_entity_poly.pdbx_strand_id
1 'polypeptide(L)'
;MLGIAGHMASTAQTYRNVVYDFQGLAIASAVLSLLMLTPIVVIGFLRKGAWLNMNVVEIPVAGFLWVLWFALAILCTSWVPLLYPDGCPARANSITKTFCSEFFAIEGLAFVVWIFLLAYVATMIVICIIGKSRGNTVWLVPADAPNYFEYDPNAKPTTDMTGASMAYQTQPSYPPQQQQMQQQGYQQQQPPMMQQQYTGPQQQQGYAPQMQQQHTGYSHAPSSPAPASVAQV
;
A
#
# COMPACT_ATOMS: atom_id res chain seq x y z
N MET A 1 -9.21 6.68 21.56
CA MET A 1 -10.54 7.13 21.11
C MET A 1 -11.67 6.26 21.67
N LEU A 2 -11.72 4.95 21.40
CA LEU A 2 -12.83 4.09 21.85
C LEU A 2 -13.11 4.19 23.37
N GLY A 3 -12.07 4.13 24.21
CA GLY A 3 -12.22 4.23 25.67
C GLY A 3 -12.76 5.58 26.14
N ILE A 4 -12.21 6.69 25.63
CA ILE A 4 -12.65 8.05 26.00
C ILE A 4 -14.09 8.28 25.51
N ALA A 5 -14.39 7.94 24.25
CA ALA A 5 -15.73 8.10 23.69
C ALA A 5 -16.77 7.22 24.40
N GLY A 6 -16.41 5.98 24.77
CA GLY A 6 -17.29 5.09 25.53
C GLY A 6 -17.56 5.59 26.95
N HIS A 7 -16.54 6.07 27.67
CA HIS A 7 -16.70 6.69 28.98
C HIS A 7 -17.59 7.94 28.91
N MET A 8 -17.34 8.79 27.91
CA MET A 8 -18.11 10.02 27.70
C MET A 8 -19.57 9.74 27.33
N ALA A 9 -19.84 8.73 26.49
CA ALA A 9 -21.19 8.30 26.12
C ALA A 9 -21.95 7.72 27.32
N SER A 10 -21.31 6.84 28.10
CA SER A 10 -21.88 6.27 29.33
C SER A 10 -22.24 7.36 30.35
N THR A 11 -21.35 8.35 30.51
CA THR A 11 -21.56 9.50 31.40
C THR A 11 -22.72 10.37 30.91
N ALA A 12 -22.75 10.71 29.61
CA ALA A 12 -23.83 11.51 29.01
C ALA A 12 -25.20 10.83 29.17
N GLN A 13 -25.27 9.52 28.94
CA GLN A 13 -26.50 8.74 29.11
C GLN A 13 -26.97 8.75 30.57
N THR A 14 -26.05 8.57 31.52
CA THR A 14 -26.38 8.49 32.96
C THR A 14 -26.90 9.83 33.51
N TYR A 15 -26.28 10.95 33.13
CA TYR A 15 -26.60 12.25 33.74
C TYR A 15 -27.60 13.09 32.94
N ARG A 16 -27.66 12.91 31.62
CA ARG A 16 -28.51 13.73 30.74
C ARG A 16 -29.52 12.92 29.94
N ASN A 17 -29.41 11.59 29.91
CA ASN A 17 -30.25 10.72 29.08
C ASN A 17 -30.25 11.14 27.60
N VAL A 18 -29.10 11.64 27.13
CA VAL A 18 -28.87 12.10 25.75
C VAL A 18 -27.56 11.51 25.24
N VAL A 19 -27.58 11.04 24.00
CA VAL A 19 -26.39 10.62 23.24
C VAL A 19 -26.13 11.67 22.16
N TYR A 20 -24.88 12.12 22.05
CA TYR A 20 -24.51 13.09 21.02
C TYR A 20 -23.97 12.39 19.77
N ASP A 21 -24.28 12.92 18.59
CA ASP A 21 -23.90 12.32 17.30
C ASP A 21 -22.37 12.12 17.16
N PHE A 22 -21.57 13.07 17.67
CA PHE A 22 -20.11 12.97 17.63
C PHE A 22 -19.58 11.80 18.46
N GLN A 23 -20.28 11.36 19.52
CA GLN A 23 -19.87 10.20 20.32
C GLN A 23 -20.08 8.92 19.52
N GLY A 24 -21.23 8.79 18.84
CA GLY A 24 -21.51 7.68 17.95
C GLY A 24 -20.49 7.60 16.81
N LEU A 25 -20.20 8.74 16.17
CA LEU A 25 -19.20 8.82 15.10
C LEU A 25 -17.78 8.50 15.61
N ALA A 26 -17.40 8.95 16.80
CA ALA A 26 -16.09 8.65 17.40
C ALA A 26 -15.91 7.15 17.67
N ILE A 27 -16.94 6.48 18.20
CA ILE A 27 -16.94 5.03 18.43
C ILE A 27 -16.88 4.29 17.10
N ALA A 28 -17.74 4.64 16.14
CA ALA A 28 -17.78 4.01 14.82
C ALA A 28 -16.43 4.15 14.09
N SER A 29 -15.86 5.36 14.05
CA SER A 29 -14.55 5.60 13.43
C SER A 29 -13.41 4.84 14.13
N ALA A 30 -13.43 4.72 15.46
CA ALA A 30 -12.45 3.94 16.19
C ALA A 30 -12.55 2.44 15.91
N VAL A 31 -13.77 1.88 15.89
CA VAL A 31 -14.01 0.47 15.57
C VAL A 31 -13.64 0.17 14.11
N LEU A 32 -14.08 1.01 13.16
CA LEU A 32 -13.72 0.86 11.75
C LEU A 32 -12.22 0.96 11.53
N SER A 33 -11.53 1.87 12.23
CA SER A 33 -10.07 1.96 12.17
C SER A 33 -9.41 0.68 12.68
N LEU A 34 -9.89 0.11 13.79
CA LEU A 34 -9.37 -1.17 14.28
C LEU A 34 -9.66 -2.32 13.31
N LEU A 35 -10.87 -2.39 12.76
CA LEU A 35 -11.25 -3.47 11.84
C LEU A 35 -10.55 -3.39 10.49
N MET A 36 -10.23 -2.18 10.00
CA MET A 36 -9.63 -1.99 8.68
C MET A 36 -8.10 -1.91 8.76
N LEU A 37 -7.53 -1.11 9.66
CA LEU A 37 -6.08 -0.93 9.73
C LEU A 37 -5.37 -2.11 10.39
N THR A 38 -5.93 -2.69 11.45
CA THR A 38 -5.26 -3.81 12.15
C THR A 38 -4.97 -4.99 11.21
N PRO A 39 -5.91 -5.51 10.40
CA PRO A 39 -5.59 -6.60 9.49
C PRO A 39 -4.61 -6.18 8.40
N ILE A 40 -4.69 -4.96 7.85
CA ILE A 40 -3.73 -4.48 6.84
C ILE A 40 -2.31 -4.47 7.43
N VAL A 41 -2.15 -3.90 8.63
CA VAL A 41 -0.86 -3.81 9.33
C VAL A 41 -0.34 -5.19 9.73
N VAL A 42 -1.17 -6.02 10.38
CA VAL A 42 -0.77 -7.34 10.87
C VAL A 42 -0.42 -8.27 9.71
N ILE A 43 -1.23 -8.30 8.64
CA ILE A 43 -0.95 -9.14 7.48
C ILE A 43 0.26 -8.61 6.71
N GLY A 44 0.41 -7.28 6.60
CA GLY A 44 1.61 -6.66 6.02
C GLY A 44 2.90 -7.08 6.73
N PHE A 45 2.87 -7.19 8.06
CA PHE A 45 4.01 -7.70 8.83
C PHE A 45 4.23 -9.21 8.69
N LEU A 46 3.16 -10.01 8.66
CA LEU A 46 3.27 -11.48 8.66
C LEU A 46 3.52 -12.08 7.28
N ARG A 47 3.01 -11.47 6.21
CA ARG A 47 3.07 -12.04 4.86
C ARG A 47 3.29 -10.96 3.80
N LYS A 48 4.52 -10.91 3.28
CA LYS A 48 4.83 -10.14 2.07
C LYS A 48 4.04 -10.71 0.89
N GLY A 49 3.41 -9.83 0.11
CA GLY A 49 2.64 -10.19 -1.09
C GLY A 49 1.18 -10.59 -0.88
N ALA A 50 0.59 -10.33 0.29
CA ALA A 50 -0.86 -10.48 0.47
C ALA A 50 -1.62 -9.45 -0.39
N TRP A 51 -2.74 -9.86 -0.99
CA TRP A 51 -3.61 -9.01 -1.82
C TRP A 51 -4.10 -7.75 -1.08
N LEU A 52 -4.27 -7.84 0.24
CA LEU A 52 -4.67 -6.70 1.09
C LEU A 52 -3.60 -5.61 1.21
N ASN A 53 -2.34 -5.92 0.87
CA ASN A 53 -1.22 -4.96 0.90
C ASN A 53 -1.02 -4.26 -0.45
N MET A 54 -1.94 -4.39 -1.41
CA MET A 54 -1.85 -3.71 -2.69
C MET A 54 -2.28 -2.25 -2.54
N ASN A 55 -1.54 -1.33 -3.17
CA ASN A 55 -1.84 0.11 -3.17
C ASN A 55 -3.29 0.42 -3.58
N VAL A 56 -3.85 -0.36 -4.52
CA VAL A 56 -5.24 -0.20 -4.99
C VAL A 56 -6.29 -0.41 -3.89
N VAL A 57 -6.01 -1.22 -2.87
CA VAL A 57 -6.93 -1.47 -1.74
C VAL A 57 -6.60 -0.56 -0.57
N GLU A 58 -5.30 -0.39 -0.29
CA GLU A 58 -4.81 0.35 0.86
C GLU A 58 -5.14 1.85 0.78
N ILE A 59 -4.94 2.48 -0.40
CA ILE A 59 -5.19 3.93 -0.59
C ILE A 59 -6.68 4.29 -0.41
N PRO A 60 -7.66 3.60 -1.02
CA PRO A 60 -9.08 3.91 -0.80
C PRO A 60 -9.52 3.69 0.65
N VAL A 61 -9.04 2.63 1.31
CA VAL A 61 -9.38 2.35 2.72
C VAL A 61 -8.82 3.43 3.65
N ALA A 62 -7.55 3.79 3.49
CA ALA A 62 -6.94 4.87 4.25
C ALA A 62 -7.59 6.24 3.95
N GLY A 63 -7.96 6.49 2.68
CA GLY A 63 -8.70 7.68 2.26
C GLY A 63 -10.10 7.74 2.88
N PHE A 64 -10.82 6.63 2.95
CA PHE A 64 -12.12 6.56 3.62
C PHE A 64 -12.01 6.85 5.13
N LEU A 65 -11.02 6.25 5.80
CA LEU A 65 -10.75 6.54 7.22
C LEU A 65 -10.36 8.01 7.41
N TRP A 66 -9.56 8.58 6.51
CA TRP A 66 -9.18 9.98 6.54
C TRP A 66 -10.40 10.91 6.53
N VAL A 67 -11.36 10.70 5.62
CA VAL A 67 -12.60 11.48 5.57
C VAL A 67 -13.43 11.30 6.84
N LEU A 68 -13.52 10.08 7.39
CA LEU A 68 -14.25 9.83 8.64
C LEU A 68 -13.67 10.60 9.83
N TRP A 69 -12.34 10.58 10.00
CA TRP A 69 -11.67 11.33 11.07
C TRP A 69 -11.79 12.85 10.87
N PHE A 70 -11.75 13.31 9.61
CA PHE A 70 -11.99 14.72 9.30
C PHE A 70 -13.41 15.17 9.65
N ALA A 71 -14.42 14.37 9.28
CA ALA A 71 -15.81 14.64 9.61
C ALA A 71 -16.04 14.67 11.13
N LEU A 72 -15.40 13.77 11.88
CA LEU A 72 -15.44 13.78 13.34
C LEU A 72 -14.82 15.07 13.92
N ALA A 73 -13.68 15.51 13.40
CA ALA A 73 -13.02 16.73 13.84
C ALA A 73 -13.91 17.96 13.60
N ILE A 74 -14.45 18.12 12.38
CA ILE A 74 -15.38 19.21 12.04
C ILE A 74 -16.61 19.18 12.95
N LEU A 75 -17.19 18.00 13.17
CA LEU A 75 -18.37 17.86 14.01
C LEU A 75 -18.04 18.30 15.44
N CYS A 76 -16.93 17.85 16.04
CA CYS A 76 -16.51 18.31 17.36
C CYS A 76 -16.35 19.84 17.40
N THR A 77 -15.64 20.43 16.44
CA THR A 77 -15.44 21.89 16.37
C THR A 77 -16.76 22.66 16.26
N SER A 78 -17.77 22.13 15.54
CA SER A 78 -19.09 22.76 15.45
C SER A 78 -19.86 22.77 16.77
N TRP A 79 -19.59 21.81 17.67
CA TRP A 79 -20.22 21.71 18.99
C TRP A 79 -19.50 22.55 20.06
N VAL A 80 -18.23 22.93 19.85
CA VAL A 80 -17.46 23.77 20.79
C VAL A 80 -18.21 25.04 21.22
N PRO A 81 -18.68 25.93 20.32
CA PRO A 81 -19.33 27.17 20.73
C PRO A 81 -20.69 26.95 21.41
N LEU A 82 -21.35 25.81 21.14
CA LEU A 82 -22.65 25.48 21.73
C LEU A 82 -22.51 24.88 23.14
N LEU A 83 -21.49 24.05 23.37
CA LEU A 83 -21.27 23.38 24.65
C LEU A 83 -20.40 24.21 25.60
N TYR A 84 -19.40 24.91 25.06
CA TYR A 84 -18.36 25.61 25.81
C TYR A 84 -18.00 26.95 25.16
N PRO A 85 -18.93 27.93 25.13
CA PRO A 85 -18.68 29.24 24.51
C PRO A 85 -17.47 29.97 25.11
N ASP A 86 -17.24 29.82 26.42
CA ASP A 86 -16.12 30.43 27.15
C ASP A 86 -14.99 29.41 27.45
N GLY A 87 -15.01 28.24 26.80
CA GLY A 87 -14.11 27.12 27.09
C GLY A 87 -14.49 26.34 28.35
N CYS A 88 -13.54 25.59 28.92
CA CYS A 88 -13.80 24.77 30.11
C CYS A 88 -13.86 25.64 31.40
N PRO A 89 -15.01 25.68 32.11
CA PRO A 89 -15.14 26.51 33.29
C PRO A 89 -14.30 25.98 34.46
N ALA A 90 -13.41 26.82 35.01
CA ALA A 90 -12.53 26.43 36.12
C ALA A 90 -13.28 26.09 37.43
N ARG A 91 -14.48 26.65 37.63
CA ARG A 91 -15.33 26.45 38.82
C ARG A 91 -16.46 25.43 38.61
N ALA A 92 -16.40 24.62 37.56
CA ALA A 92 -17.42 23.62 37.30
C ALA A 92 -17.34 22.43 38.27
N ASN A 93 -18.43 21.67 38.39
CA ASN A 93 -18.43 20.38 39.09
C ASN A 93 -17.40 19.43 38.45
N SER A 94 -16.86 18.48 39.23
CA SER A 94 -15.84 17.52 38.77
C SER A 94 -16.25 16.79 37.49
N ILE A 95 -17.52 16.41 37.39
CA ILE A 95 -18.10 15.75 36.21
C ILE A 95 -18.02 16.63 34.97
N THR A 96 -18.43 17.89 35.05
CA THR A 96 -18.38 18.85 33.94
C THR A 96 -16.95 19.13 33.51
N LYS A 97 -16.03 19.23 34.48
CA LYS A 97 -14.60 19.43 34.20
C LYS A 97 -14.00 18.24 33.45
N THR A 98 -14.29 17.01 33.88
CA THR A 98 -13.88 15.79 33.20
C THR A 98 -14.46 15.73 31.79
N PHE A 99 -15.77 15.93 31.64
CA PHE A 99 -16.46 15.89 30.35
C PHE A 99 -15.92 16.93 29.36
N CYS A 100 -15.58 18.13 29.84
CA CYS A 100 -14.95 19.16 29.01
C CYS A 100 -13.54 18.76 28.55
N SER A 101 -12.71 18.25 29.47
CA SER A 101 -11.36 17.79 29.12
C SER A 101 -11.37 16.60 28.15
N GLU A 102 -12.31 15.67 28.30
CA GLU A 102 -12.48 14.53 27.41
C GLU A 102 -12.94 14.96 26.01
N PHE A 103 -13.84 15.93 25.92
CA PHE A 103 -14.32 16.47 24.66
C PHE A 103 -13.19 17.11 23.84
N PHE A 104 -12.41 18.01 24.45
CA PHE A 104 -11.25 18.62 23.79
C PHE A 104 -10.15 17.59 23.46
N ALA A 105 -10.00 16.54 24.28
CA ALA A 105 -9.10 15.44 23.97
C ALA A 105 -9.57 14.66 22.72
N ILE A 106 -10.87 14.40 22.57
CA ILE A 106 -11.45 13.77 21.37
C ILE A 106 -11.23 14.66 20.14
N GLU A 107 -11.53 15.96 20.24
CA GLU A 107 -11.32 16.90 19.14
C GLU A 107 -9.85 16.92 18.69
N GLY A 108 -8.92 17.12 19.63
CA GLY A 108 -7.49 17.15 19.34
C GLY A 108 -6.97 15.83 18.75
N LEU A 109 -7.37 14.69 19.32
CA LEU A 109 -6.97 13.39 18.80
C LEU A 109 -7.55 13.12 17.39
N ALA A 110 -8.76 13.59 17.10
CA ALA A 110 -9.35 13.45 15.78
C ALA A 110 -8.53 14.21 14.72
N PHE A 111 -8.12 15.46 15.01
CA PHE A 111 -7.23 16.22 14.13
C PHE A 111 -5.87 15.54 13.95
N VAL A 112 -5.26 15.05 15.03
CA VAL A 112 -3.96 14.37 14.96
C VAL A 112 -4.04 13.12 14.08
N VAL A 113 -5.05 12.26 14.29
CA VAL A 113 -5.24 11.05 13.47
C VAL A 113 -5.52 11.42 12.01
N TRP A 114 -6.34 12.45 11.78
CA TRP A 114 -6.60 12.96 10.44
C TRP A 114 -5.32 13.41 9.72
N ILE A 115 -4.44 14.17 10.39
CA ILE A 115 -3.15 14.62 9.81
C ILE A 115 -2.26 13.41 9.49
N PHE A 116 -2.15 12.43 10.38
CA PHE A 116 -1.33 11.25 10.13
C PHE A 116 -1.85 10.43 8.94
N LEU A 117 -3.17 10.25 8.84
CA LEU A 117 -3.77 9.56 7.69
C LEU A 117 -3.59 10.35 6.39
N LEU A 118 -3.71 11.68 6.43
CA LEU A 118 -3.46 12.53 5.27
C LEU A 118 -2.01 12.41 4.80
N ALA A 119 -1.05 12.53 5.72
CA ALA A 119 0.37 12.40 5.42
C ALA A 119 0.67 11.03 4.81
N TYR A 120 0.11 9.97 5.40
CA TYR A 120 0.23 8.61 4.91
C TYR A 120 -0.33 8.47 3.48
N VAL A 121 -1.59 8.87 3.23
CA VAL A 121 -2.22 8.81 1.88
C VAL A 121 -1.42 9.65 0.87
N ALA A 122 -0.98 10.84 1.24
CA ALA A 122 -0.19 11.71 0.37
C ALA A 122 1.15 11.07 0.00
N THR A 123 1.86 10.47 0.97
CA THR A 123 3.13 9.77 0.69
C THR A 123 2.92 8.57 -0.25
N MET A 124 1.87 7.79 -0.04
CA MET A 124 1.54 6.67 -0.92
C MET A 124 1.23 7.13 -2.34
N ILE A 125 0.46 8.21 -2.50
CA ILE A 125 0.16 8.78 -3.83
C ILE A 125 1.44 9.27 -4.50
N VAL A 126 2.35 9.94 -3.78
CA VAL A 126 3.64 10.41 -4.34
C VAL A 126 4.51 9.23 -4.79
N ILE A 127 4.64 8.19 -3.98
CA ILE A 127 5.37 6.96 -4.36
C ILE A 127 4.73 6.34 -5.59
N CYS A 128 3.39 6.33 -5.67
CA CYS A 128 2.67 5.83 -6.83
C CYS A 128 2.97 6.61 -8.11
N ILE A 129 2.98 7.95 -8.03
CA ILE A 129 3.30 8.82 -9.17
C ILE A 129 4.74 8.59 -9.63
N ILE A 130 5.70 8.48 -8.71
CA ILE A 130 7.12 8.22 -9.02
C ILE A 130 7.29 6.85 -9.68
N GLY A 131 6.66 5.81 -9.14
CA GLY A 131 6.71 4.48 -9.74
C GLY A 131 6.12 4.48 -11.15
N LYS A 132 5.00 5.19 -11.35
CA LYS A 132 4.33 5.22 -12.66
C LYS A 132 5.11 6.02 -13.69
N SER A 133 5.77 7.11 -13.29
CA SER A 133 6.60 7.91 -14.21
C SER A 133 7.84 7.16 -14.69
N ARG A 134 8.27 6.10 -13.97
CA ARG A 134 9.37 5.21 -14.36
C ARG A 134 8.94 4.00 -15.19
N GLY A 135 7.65 3.88 -15.52
CA GLY A 135 7.12 2.75 -16.30
C GLY A 135 6.76 1.51 -15.49
N ASN A 136 6.92 1.54 -14.16
CA ASN A 136 6.59 0.41 -13.29
C ASN A 136 5.08 0.27 -13.10
N THR A 137 4.62 -0.96 -12.83
CA THR A 137 3.24 -1.22 -12.39
C THR A 137 3.12 -0.89 -10.91
N VAL A 138 2.20 -0.01 -10.55
CA VAL A 138 2.15 0.59 -9.21
C VAL A 138 0.94 0.11 -8.41
N TRP A 139 -0.19 -0.08 -9.07
CA TRP A 139 -1.48 -0.32 -8.44
C TRP A 139 -1.58 -1.69 -7.78
N LEU A 140 -0.94 -2.69 -8.40
CA LEU A 140 -1.03 -4.09 -7.99
C LEU A 140 0.19 -4.54 -7.18
N VAL A 141 1.18 -3.67 -7.01
CA VAL A 141 2.40 -3.99 -6.27
C VAL A 141 2.24 -3.50 -4.84
N PRO A 142 2.68 -4.26 -3.82
CA PRO A 142 2.71 -3.77 -2.44
C PRO A 142 3.76 -2.69 -2.26
N ALA A 143 3.48 -1.67 -1.45
CA ALA A 143 4.37 -0.50 -1.27
C ALA A 143 5.79 -0.83 -0.77
N ASP A 144 6.01 -2.01 -0.19
CA ASP A 144 7.33 -2.48 0.28
C ASP A 144 8.18 -3.15 -0.81
N ALA A 145 7.69 -3.24 -2.05
CA ALA A 145 8.43 -3.88 -3.12
C ALA A 145 9.73 -3.13 -3.44
N PRO A 146 10.89 -3.80 -3.51
CA PRO A 146 12.18 -3.14 -3.74
C PRO A 146 12.27 -2.45 -5.13
N ASN A 147 11.37 -2.81 -6.05
CA ASN A 147 11.48 -2.46 -7.45
C ASN A 147 10.86 -1.09 -7.80
N TYR A 148 10.23 -0.36 -6.85
CA TYR A 148 9.60 0.95 -7.16
C TYR A 148 10.58 1.96 -7.73
N PHE A 149 11.81 1.94 -7.22
CA PHE A 149 12.85 2.88 -7.58
C PHE A 149 13.83 2.33 -8.60
N GLU A 150 13.71 1.05 -8.97
CA GLU A 150 14.56 0.49 -10.02
C GLU A 150 14.06 0.97 -11.39
N TYR A 151 14.99 1.51 -12.16
CA TYR A 151 14.72 1.94 -13.53
C TYR A 151 15.06 0.77 -14.45
N ASP A 152 14.04 0.17 -15.07
CA ASP A 152 14.26 -0.83 -16.11
C ASP A 152 14.33 -0.14 -17.48
N PRO A 153 15.53 -0.04 -18.11
CA PRO A 153 15.67 0.58 -19.43
C PRO A 153 14.95 -0.20 -20.54
N ASN A 154 14.57 -1.46 -20.29
CA ASN A 154 13.87 -2.32 -21.25
C ASN A 154 12.37 -2.45 -20.95
N ALA A 155 11.85 -1.81 -19.89
CA ALA A 155 10.42 -1.81 -19.59
C ALA A 155 9.66 -1.06 -20.70
N LYS A 156 9.18 -1.83 -21.68
CA LYS A 156 8.20 -1.33 -22.64
C LYS A 156 6.97 -0.90 -21.84
N PRO A 157 6.37 0.28 -22.12
CA PRO A 157 5.14 0.68 -21.47
C PRO A 157 4.07 -0.38 -21.76
N THR A 158 3.81 -1.23 -20.77
CA THR A 158 2.80 -2.28 -20.88
C THR A 158 1.44 -1.59 -20.76
N THR A 159 0.86 -1.29 -21.91
CA THR A 159 -0.52 -0.79 -22.04
C THR A 159 -1.54 -1.92 -21.91
N ASP A 160 -1.26 -2.93 -21.08
CA ASP A 160 -2.14 -4.09 -20.93
C ASP A 160 -2.96 -3.94 -19.64
N MET A 161 -4.17 -3.39 -19.80
CA MET A 161 -5.25 -3.48 -18.80
C MET A 161 -5.97 -4.85 -18.84
N THR A 162 -5.62 -5.73 -19.77
CA THR A 162 -6.28 -7.02 -19.97
C THR A 162 -5.58 -8.13 -19.20
N GLY A 163 -5.97 -8.25 -17.93
CA GLY A 163 -5.89 -9.44 -17.07
C GLY A 163 -4.78 -10.46 -17.36
N ALA A 164 -3.65 -10.34 -16.67
CA ALA A 164 -2.66 -11.41 -16.62
C ALA A 164 -2.31 -11.71 -15.16
N SER A 165 -2.52 -12.97 -14.80
CA SER A 165 -2.08 -13.64 -13.57
C SER A 165 -0.66 -13.20 -13.17
N MET A 166 -0.55 -12.44 -12.09
CA MET A 166 0.72 -12.23 -11.40
C MET A 166 1.14 -13.54 -10.75
N ALA A 167 1.81 -14.40 -11.52
CA ALA A 167 2.76 -15.32 -10.95
C ALA A 167 3.84 -14.44 -10.30
N TYR A 168 3.81 -14.33 -8.98
CA TYR A 168 4.93 -13.83 -8.20
C TYR A 168 6.14 -14.68 -8.57
N GLN A 169 6.93 -14.25 -9.56
CA GLN A 169 8.29 -14.72 -9.74
C GLN A 169 9.08 -14.18 -8.54
N THR A 170 8.95 -14.88 -7.42
CA THR A 170 10.00 -14.97 -6.42
C THR A 170 11.15 -15.69 -7.12
N GLN A 171 11.87 -15.00 -8.00
CA GLN A 171 13.13 -15.52 -8.50
C GLN A 171 14.05 -15.56 -7.27
N PRO A 172 14.43 -16.74 -6.76
CA PRO A 172 15.49 -16.80 -5.79
C PRO A 172 16.72 -16.29 -6.54
N SER A 173 17.27 -15.17 -6.09
CA SER A 173 18.60 -14.72 -6.50
C SER A 173 19.58 -15.79 -6.03
N TYR A 174 19.78 -16.81 -6.87
CA TYR A 174 20.89 -17.71 -6.71
C TYR A 174 22.14 -16.89 -7.01
N PRO A 175 23.15 -16.91 -6.13
CA PRO A 175 24.43 -16.28 -6.43
C PRO A 175 24.93 -16.86 -7.77
N PRO A 176 25.43 -16.01 -8.68
CA PRO A 176 25.92 -16.49 -9.97
C PRO A 176 27.00 -17.53 -9.69
N GLN A 177 26.69 -18.80 -10.00
CA GLN A 177 27.73 -19.81 -10.12
C GLN A 177 28.67 -19.30 -11.19
N GLN A 178 29.86 -18.89 -10.76
CA GLN A 178 30.96 -18.59 -11.64
C GLN A 178 31.20 -19.82 -12.49
N GLN A 179 30.77 -19.73 -13.74
CA GLN A 179 31.09 -20.68 -14.77
C GLN A 179 32.58 -20.49 -15.04
N GLN A 180 33.42 -21.22 -14.30
CA GLN A 180 34.83 -21.33 -14.59
C GLN A 180 34.95 -21.94 -15.99
N MET A 181 35.28 -21.10 -16.97
CA MET A 181 35.82 -21.52 -18.25
C MET A 181 37.13 -22.24 -17.98
N GLN A 182 37.07 -23.57 -17.91
CA GLN A 182 38.25 -24.41 -17.94
C GLN A 182 38.65 -24.59 -19.41
N GLN A 183 39.50 -23.69 -19.88
CA GLN A 183 40.16 -23.77 -21.18
C GLN A 183 41.55 -24.35 -20.93
N GLN A 184 41.77 -25.64 -21.17
CA GLN A 184 43.12 -26.20 -21.18
C GLN A 184 43.24 -27.46 -22.06
N GLY A 185 43.82 -27.25 -23.24
CA GLY A 185 45.01 -27.93 -23.75
C GLY A 185 45.04 -29.46 -23.86
N TYR A 186 45.22 -29.93 -25.10
CA TYR A 186 45.68 -31.26 -25.51
C TYR A 186 46.84 -31.84 -24.68
N GLN A 187 46.76 -33.14 -24.31
CA GLN A 187 47.83 -34.10 -24.58
C GLN A 187 47.37 -35.57 -24.52
N GLN A 188 47.97 -36.38 -25.40
CA GLN A 188 47.80 -37.81 -25.61
C GLN A 188 48.24 -38.69 -24.42
N GLN A 189 47.71 -39.93 -24.44
CA GLN A 189 48.41 -41.22 -24.21
C GLN A 189 47.89 -42.10 -23.05
N GLN A 190 47.30 -43.25 -23.43
CA GLN A 190 46.86 -44.44 -22.67
C GLN A 190 48.00 -45.10 -21.81
N PRO A 191 47.78 -46.08 -20.88
CA PRO A 191 46.79 -47.18 -20.92
C PRO A 191 46.22 -47.61 -19.50
N PRO A 192 45.70 -48.82 -19.21
CA PRO A 192 44.42 -49.03 -18.51
C PRO A 192 44.56 -49.49 -17.03
N MET A 193 43.49 -49.39 -16.22
CA MET A 193 42.95 -50.47 -15.34
C MET A 193 41.97 -49.98 -14.24
N MET A 194 40.98 -50.86 -14.03
CA MET A 194 40.13 -51.11 -12.84
C MET A 194 39.12 -50.07 -12.31
N GLN A 195 37.86 -50.38 -12.62
CA GLN A 195 36.70 -50.53 -11.70
C GLN A 195 36.76 -49.76 -10.37
N GLN A 196 35.81 -48.83 -10.17
CA GLN A 196 34.79 -49.07 -9.15
C GLN A 196 33.49 -48.31 -9.43
N GLN A 197 32.44 -49.12 -9.49
CA GLN A 197 31.06 -48.80 -9.79
C GLN A 197 30.37 -48.32 -8.52
N TYR A 198 29.88 -47.07 -8.51
CA TYR A 198 28.88 -46.62 -7.55
C TYR A 198 27.76 -45.90 -8.29
N THR A 199 26.68 -46.64 -8.52
CA THR A 199 25.42 -46.18 -9.10
C THR A 199 24.57 -45.52 -8.02
N GLY A 200 24.40 -44.20 -8.12
CA GLY A 200 23.34 -43.45 -7.43
C GLY A 200 22.31 -42.94 -8.45
N PRO A 201 21.00 -43.03 -8.18
CA PRO A 201 19.98 -42.66 -9.15
C PRO A 201 19.90 -41.13 -9.35
N GLN A 202 20.32 -40.65 -10.52
CA GLN A 202 20.01 -39.30 -11.00
C GLN A 202 18.54 -39.25 -11.44
N GLN A 203 17.77 -38.36 -10.80
CA GLN A 203 16.47 -37.96 -11.32
C GLN A 203 16.68 -37.07 -12.56
N GLN A 204 16.14 -37.54 -13.67
CA GLN A 204 15.98 -36.78 -14.91
C GLN A 204 15.05 -35.60 -14.66
N GLN A 205 15.54 -34.38 -14.88
CA GLN A 205 14.68 -33.23 -15.10
C GLN A 205 14.98 -32.69 -16.50
N GLY A 206 14.03 -32.99 -17.40
CA GLY A 206 14.14 -32.74 -18.83
C GLY A 206 14.24 -31.26 -19.15
N TYR A 207 15.31 -30.91 -19.86
CA TYR A 207 15.44 -29.65 -20.58
C TYR A 207 14.57 -29.70 -21.84
N ALA A 208 13.57 -28.83 -21.91
CA ALA A 208 12.89 -28.50 -23.15
C ALA A 208 13.63 -27.32 -23.83
N PRO A 209 13.97 -27.40 -25.12
CA PRO A 209 14.51 -26.26 -25.84
C PRO A 209 13.40 -25.25 -26.16
N GLN A 210 13.52 -24.02 -25.66
CA GLN A 210 12.66 -22.93 -26.10
C GLN A 210 13.10 -22.44 -27.48
N MET A 211 12.13 -22.40 -28.40
CA MET A 211 12.27 -21.87 -29.74
C MET A 211 12.46 -20.35 -29.71
N GLN A 212 13.48 -19.92 -30.44
CA GLN A 212 13.84 -18.55 -30.74
C GLN A 212 12.83 -17.98 -31.74
N GLN A 213 11.80 -17.26 -31.28
CA GLN A 213 10.90 -16.50 -32.16
C GLN A 213 11.51 -15.13 -32.45
N GLN A 214 12.16 -15.06 -33.60
CA GLN A 214 12.63 -13.85 -34.27
C GLN A 214 11.43 -13.15 -34.92
N HIS A 215 10.93 -12.08 -34.29
CA HIS A 215 9.97 -11.17 -34.91
C HIS A 215 10.58 -9.80 -35.17
N THR A 216 11.19 -9.69 -36.34
CA THR A 216 11.38 -8.45 -37.09
C THR A 216 10.06 -8.01 -37.69
N GLY A 217 9.51 -6.88 -37.22
CA GLY A 217 8.32 -6.26 -37.79
C GLY A 217 8.36 -4.75 -37.61
N TYR A 218 8.98 -4.06 -38.56
CA TYR A 218 8.85 -2.62 -38.75
C TYR A 218 7.46 -2.32 -39.33
N SER A 219 6.71 -1.41 -38.70
CA SER A 219 5.56 -0.76 -39.33
C SER A 219 5.67 0.75 -39.18
N HIS A 220 5.80 1.40 -40.33
CA HIS A 220 5.80 2.84 -40.54
C HIS A 220 4.51 3.47 -40.00
N ALA A 221 4.64 4.59 -39.27
CA ALA A 221 3.52 5.48 -38.99
C ALA A 221 3.38 6.54 -40.11
N PRO A 222 2.16 6.78 -40.63
CA PRO A 222 1.91 7.85 -41.59
C PRO A 222 1.83 9.22 -40.90
N SER A 223 2.40 10.22 -41.57
CA SER A 223 2.36 11.65 -41.23
C SER A 223 0.94 12.21 -41.34
N SER A 224 0.39 12.77 -40.25
CA SER A 224 -0.83 13.57 -40.29
C SER A 224 -0.56 15.02 -40.73
N PRO A 225 -1.44 15.60 -41.57
CA PRO A 225 -1.37 16.99 -42.00
C PRO A 225 -1.95 17.97 -40.95
N ALA A 226 -1.42 19.20 -40.97
CA ALA A 226 -1.73 20.32 -40.08
C ALA A 226 -3.18 20.84 -40.21
N PRO A 227 -3.81 21.30 -39.11
CA PRO A 227 -5.10 21.98 -39.18
C PRO A 227 -4.96 23.44 -39.61
N ALA A 228 -5.81 23.82 -40.56
CA ALA A 228 -5.97 25.17 -41.09
C ALA A 228 -6.57 26.13 -40.06
N SER A 229 -6.03 27.36 -40.06
CA SER A 229 -6.52 28.53 -39.34
C SER A 229 -7.93 28.93 -39.82
N VAL A 230 -8.90 28.98 -38.91
CA VAL A 230 -10.22 29.58 -39.17
C VAL A 230 -10.28 30.95 -38.51
N ALA A 231 -10.70 31.92 -39.32
CA ALA A 231 -10.76 33.34 -39.06
C ALA A 231 -11.80 33.74 -37.99
N GLN A 232 -11.49 34.81 -37.26
CA GLN A 232 -12.38 35.51 -36.35
C GLN A 232 -13.41 36.35 -37.15
N VAL A 233 -14.65 36.36 -36.66
CA VAL A 233 -15.66 37.40 -36.87
C VAL A 233 -16.03 37.95 -35.51
#